data_AF-A0A246S331-F1
#
_entry.id   AF-A0A246S331-F1
#
_cell.length_a   1.000
_cell.length_b   1.000
_cell.length_c   1.000
_cell.angle_alpha   90.00
_cell.angle_beta   90.00
_cell.angle_gamma   90.00
#
_symmetry.space_group_name_H-M   'P 1'
#
loop_
_entity.id
_entity.type
_entity.pdbx_description
1 polymer ?
#
loop_
_entity_poly.entity_id
_entity_poly.type
_entity_poly.pdbx_seq_one_letter_code
_entity_poly.pdbx_strand_id
1 'polypeptide(L)'
;MAKKQWNGFFSSRPNAVTYTSAVSATLPKKMQFDKNKKKLPTPYGLFCEWAKNNLTGDWASTTISGVGFAISVESQDDSALITSTFGASAQPQSTEVGNTTTQCGYSDSKYASLAKSLSYVL
;
A
#
# COMPACT_ATOMS: atom_id res chain seq x y z
N MET A 1 13.46 5.63 2.46
CA MET A 1 13.71 4.74 3.62
C MET A 1 13.42 3.29 3.25
N ALA A 2 13.93 2.32 4.01
CA ALA A 2 13.76 0.90 3.71
C ALA A 2 12.52 0.32 4.41
N LYS A 3 11.69 -0.39 3.65
CA LYS A 3 10.56 -1.19 4.16
C LYS A 3 11.04 -2.14 5.27
N LYS A 4 10.44 -2.04 6.47
CA LYS A 4 10.74 -2.94 7.61
C LYS A 4 9.95 -4.25 7.50
N GLN A 5 10.42 -5.28 8.21
CA GLN A 5 9.67 -6.53 8.36
C GLN A 5 8.45 -6.33 9.26
N TRP A 6 7.31 -6.87 8.85
CA TRP A 6 6.01 -6.66 9.49
C TRP A 6 6.01 -7.00 10.99
N ASN A 7 6.42 -8.21 11.35
CA ASN A 7 6.39 -8.67 12.75
C ASN A 7 7.33 -7.87 13.67
N GLY A 8 8.48 -7.45 13.16
CA GLY A 8 9.43 -6.61 13.90
C GLY A 8 8.96 -5.17 14.05
N PHE A 9 8.27 -4.64 13.04
CA PHE A 9 7.73 -3.27 13.06
C PHE A 9 6.56 -3.16 14.04
N PHE A 10 5.63 -4.11 14.00
CA PHE A 10 4.46 -4.08 14.90
C PHE A 10 4.86 -4.20 16.37
N SER A 11 5.81 -5.09 16.69
CA SER A 11 6.30 -5.28 18.07
C SER A 11 7.03 -4.05 18.63
N SER A 12 7.62 -3.22 17.76
CA SER A 12 8.39 -2.03 18.16
C SER A 12 7.59 -0.73 18.10
N ARG A 13 6.46 -0.70 17.38
CA ARG A 13 5.65 0.51 17.14
C ARG A 13 4.16 0.24 17.38
N PRO A 14 3.72 0.02 18.63
CA PRO A 14 2.33 -0.33 18.95
C PRO A 14 1.30 0.78 18.61
N ASN A 15 1.77 2.02 18.43
CA ASN A 15 0.96 3.19 18.08
C ASN A 15 0.95 3.49 16.56
N ALA A 16 1.60 2.67 15.74
CA ALA A 16 1.61 2.89 14.30
C ALA A 16 0.20 2.76 13.72
N VAL A 17 -0.12 3.61 12.75
CA VAL A 17 -1.40 3.56 12.05
C VAL A 17 -1.29 2.55 10.93
N THR A 18 -2.15 1.54 10.95
CA THR A 18 -2.22 0.53 9.89
C THR A 18 -3.32 0.90 8.89
N TYR A 19 -3.00 0.81 7.62
CA TYR A 19 -3.93 0.94 6.51
C TYR A 19 -4.07 -0.38 5.76
N THR A 20 -5.29 -0.72 5.35
CA THR A 20 -5.57 -1.91 4.53
C THR A 20 -6.26 -1.53 3.24
N SER A 21 -6.02 -2.31 2.19
CA SER A 21 -6.66 -2.14 0.90
C SER A 21 -6.93 -3.48 0.27
N ALA A 22 -8.12 -3.61 -0.32
CA ALA A 22 -8.52 -4.80 -1.06
C ALA A 22 -8.11 -4.64 -2.52
N VAL A 23 -7.14 -5.45 -2.96
CA VAL A 23 -6.60 -5.43 -4.32
C VAL A 23 -6.23 -6.83 -4.77
N SER A 24 -6.25 -7.04 -6.08
CA SER A 24 -5.84 -8.29 -6.69
C SER A 24 -4.36 -8.58 -6.39
N ALA A 25 -4.07 -9.84 -6.05
CA ALA A 25 -2.70 -10.29 -5.83
C ALA A 25 -1.87 -10.33 -7.12
N THR A 26 -2.53 -10.40 -8.29
CA THR A 26 -1.89 -10.51 -9.60
C THR A 26 -2.55 -9.60 -10.62
N LEU A 27 -1.80 -9.26 -11.67
CA LEU A 27 -2.36 -8.62 -12.87
C LEU A 27 -2.81 -9.68 -13.88
N PRO A 28 -3.81 -9.38 -14.73
CA PRO A 28 -4.13 -10.22 -15.87
C PRO A 28 -2.88 -10.48 -16.73
N LYS A 29 -2.72 -11.69 -17.28
CA LYS A 29 -1.55 -12.05 -18.11
C LYS A 29 -1.29 -11.06 -19.27
N LYS A 30 -2.35 -10.44 -19.79
CA LYS A 30 -2.29 -9.46 -20.88
C LYS A 30 -1.76 -8.08 -20.46
N MET A 31 -1.61 -7.82 -19.15
CA MET A 31 -1.16 -6.56 -18.56
C MET A 31 0.16 -6.74 -17.78
N GLN A 32 1.00 -7.70 -18.15
CA GLN A 32 2.29 -7.93 -17.45
C GLN A 32 3.37 -6.92 -17.80
N PHE A 33 3.23 -6.22 -18.92
CA PHE A 33 4.18 -5.24 -19.41
C PHE A 33 3.45 -3.97 -19.82
N ASP A 34 4.10 -2.84 -19.59
CA ASP A 34 3.67 -1.56 -20.12
C ASP A 34 4.04 -1.44 -21.62
N LYS A 35 3.60 -0.38 -22.29
CA LYS A 35 3.89 -0.14 -23.72
C LYS A 35 5.37 0.02 -24.03
N ASN A 36 6.20 0.31 -23.02
CA ASN A 36 7.66 0.40 -23.12
C ASN A 36 8.38 -0.92 -22.79
N LYS A 37 7.64 -2.03 -22.66
CA LYS A 37 8.16 -3.35 -22.25
C LYS A 37 8.71 -3.39 -20.82
N LYS A 38 8.41 -2.39 -19.98
CA LYS A 38 8.70 -2.42 -18.54
C LYS A 38 7.70 -3.34 -17.87
N LYS A 39 8.17 -4.24 -17.00
CA LYS A 39 7.30 -5.15 -16.25
C LYS A 39 6.40 -4.34 -15.31
N LEU A 40 5.09 -4.54 -15.42
CA LEU A 40 4.09 -3.91 -14.57
C LEU A 40 4.09 -4.59 -13.18
N PRO A 41 4.20 -3.82 -12.07
CA PRO A 41 4.10 -4.37 -10.72
C PRO A 41 2.67 -4.85 -10.45
N THR A 42 2.52 -5.84 -9.57
CA THR A 42 1.20 -6.17 -9.01
C THR A 42 0.60 -4.95 -8.29
N PRO A 43 -0.72 -4.87 -8.06
CA PRO A 43 -1.32 -3.77 -7.31
C PRO A 43 -0.62 -3.45 -5.97
N TYR A 44 -0.23 -4.49 -5.24
CA TYR A 44 0.60 -4.37 -4.03
C TYR A 44 2.02 -3.88 -4.32
N GLY A 45 2.67 -4.41 -5.35
CA GLY A 45 4.02 -3.99 -5.76
C GLY A 45 4.06 -2.51 -6.16
N LEU A 46 3.04 -2.05 -6.87
CA LEU A 46 2.87 -0.66 -7.30
C LEU A 46 2.68 0.27 -6.10
N PHE A 47 1.85 -0.16 -5.14
CA PHE A 47 1.67 0.58 -3.90
C PHE A 47 2.97 0.64 -3.09
N CYS A 48 3.74 -0.45 -3.02
CA CYS A 48 5.03 -0.45 -2.35
C CYS A 48 6.06 0.47 -3.03
N GLU A 49 6.02 0.60 -4.36
CA GLU A 49 6.86 1.54 -5.11
C GLU A 49 6.46 2.99 -4.82
N TRP A 50 5.16 3.29 -4.84
CA TRP A 50 4.65 4.59 -4.40
C TRP A 50 5.09 4.90 -2.97
N ALA A 51 4.95 3.95 -2.04
CA ALA A 51 5.31 4.14 -0.65
C ALA A 51 6.82 4.39 -0.47
N LYS A 52 7.69 3.70 -1.23
CA LYS A 52 9.13 3.96 -1.22
C LYS A 52 9.49 5.37 -1.71
N ASN A 53 8.74 5.89 -2.68
CA ASN A 53 9.02 7.19 -3.29
C ASN A 53 8.47 8.36 -2.48
N ASN A 54 7.41 8.14 -1.69
CA ASN A 54 6.65 9.20 -1.03
C ASN A 54 6.75 9.19 0.50
N LEU A 55 6.86 8.01 1.13
CA LEU A 55 6.92 7.94 2.59
C LEU A 55 8.33 8.24 3.09
N THR A 56 8.39 9.08 4.12
CA THR A 56 9.64 9.61 4.67
C THR A 56 10.02 8.92 5.98
N GLY A 57 9.04 8.45 6.75
CA GLY A 57 9.22 7.75 8.01
C GLY A 57 9.45 6.25 7.84
N ASP A 58 9.54 5.54 8.97
CA ASP A 58 9.57 4.09 8.97
C ASP A 58 8.16 3.53 8.68
N TRP A 59 8.13 2.52 7.82
CA TRP A 59 6.91 1.82 7.45
C TRP A 59 7.18 0.34 7.16
N ALA A 60 6.14 -0.46 7.32
CA ALA A 60 6.13 -1.87 6.96
C ALA A 60 4.91 -2.18 6.10
N SER A 61 5.00 -3.16 5.20
CA SER A 61 3.84 -3.64 4.46
C SER A 61 3.83 -5.16 4.32
N THR A 62 2.64 -5.74 4.33
CA THR A 62 2.42 -7.17 4.17
C THR A 62 1.22 -7.42 3.26
N THR A 63 1.20 -8.57 2.60
CA THR A 63 0.04 -9.04 1.83
C THR A 63 -0.94 -9.75 2.75
N ILE A 64 -2.23 -9.48 2.60
CA ILE A 64 -3.32 -10.24 3.22
C ILE A 64 -3.79 -11.24 2.17
N SER A 65 -3.52 -12.53 2.40
CA SER A 65 -3.80 -13.59 1.43
C SER A 65 -5.26 -13.57 0.98
N GLY A 66 -5.49 -13.52 -0.34
CA GLY A 66 -6.83 -13.55 -0.94
C GLY A 66 -7.65 -12.26 -0.80
N VAL A 67 -7.16 -11.23 -0.10
CA VAL A 67 -7.93 -10.01 0.20
C VAL A 67 -7.21 -8.76 -0.30
N GLY A 68 -5.91 -8.62 -0.09
CA GLY A 68 -5.15 -7.44 -0.52
C GLY A 68 -3.85 -7.22 0.24
N PHE A 69 -3.66 -6.05 0.82
CA PHE A 69 -2.46 -5.74 1.62
C PHE A 69 -2.76 -4.85 2.83
N ALA A 70 -1.80 -4.84 3.75
CA ALA A 70 -1.70 -3.87 4.84
C ALA A 70 -0.38 -3.10 4.74
N ILE A 71 -0.41 -1.82 5.12
CA ILE A 71 0.77 -0.99 5.35
C ILE A 71 0.63 -0.35 6.73
N SER A 72 1.69 -0.35 7.52
CA SER A 72 1.72 0.33 8.80
C SER A 72 2.77 1.44 8.74
N VAL A 73 2.38 2.63 9.15
CA VAL A 73 3.22 3.84 9.15
C VAL A 73 3.31 4.41 10.55
N GLU A 74 4.50 4.82 10.94
CA GLU A 74 4.71 5.48 12.23
C GLU A 74 4.42 6.99 12.15
N SER A 75 4.84 7.64 11.07
CA SER A 75 4.74 9.09 10.95
C SER A 75 3.30 9.53 10.70
N GLN A 76 2.86 10.56 11.43
CA GLN A 76 1.57 11.20 11.19
C GLN A 76 1.51 11.88 9.82
N ASP A 77 2.63 12.41 9.32
CA ASP A 77 2.70 13.02 7.99
C ASP A 77 2.51 11.96 6.89
N ASP A 78 3.15 10.80 7.04
CA ASP A 78 2.99 9.66 6.13
C ASP A 78 1.55 9.14 6.15
N SER A 79 0.94 9.09 7.34
CA SER A 79 -0.46 8.73 7.55
C SER A 79 -1.42 9.70 6.86
N ALA A 80 -1.18 11.01 7.01
CA ALA A 80 -1.93 12.06 6.34
C ALA A 80 -1.77 11.99 4.81
N LEU A 81 -0.57 11.67 4.33
CA LEU A 81 -0.28 11.50 2.90
C LEU A 81 -1.02 10.30 2.28
N ILE A 82 -1.06 9.16 2.97
CA ILE A 82 -1.84 7.99 2.53
C ILE A 82 -3.33 8.35 2.46
N THR A 83 -3.83 9.02 3.50
CA THR A 83 -5.24 9.42 3.56
C THR A 83 -5.61 10.43 2.49
N SER A 84 -4.75 11.43 2.22
CA SER A 84 -5.00 12.43 1.16
C SER A 84 -4.91 11.82 -0.24
N THR A 85 -4.00 10.88 -0.45
CA THR A 85 -3.77 10.25 -1.76
C THR A 85 -4.86 9.23 -2.11
N PHE A 86 -5.23 8.38 -1.16
CA PHE A 86 -6.11 7.24 -1.43
C PHE A 86 -7.50 7.37 -0.83
N GLY A 87 -7.69 8.28 0.13
CA GLY A 87 -8.89 8.38 0.96
C GLY A 87 -8.93 7.32 2.05
N ALA A 88 -9.67 7.59 3.13
CA ALA A 88 -10.11 6.57 4.09
C ALA A 88 -11.54 6.14 3.75
N SER A 89 -11.79 4.84 3.62
CA SER A 89 -13.11 4.30 3.24
C SER A 89 -13.93 3.78 4.42
N ALA A 90 -13.34 3.61 5.60
CA ALA A 90 -14.01 3.08 6.78
C ALA A 90 -13.46 3.69 8.08
N GLN A 91 -14.24 3.60 9.16
CA GLN A 91 -13.77 3.97 10.50
C GLN A 91 -12.62 3.05 10.94
N PRO A 92 -11.62 3.58 11.68
CA PRO A 92 -10.53 2.77 12.21
C PRO A 92 -11.05 1.68 13.15
N GLN A 93 -10.57 0.46 12.98
CA GLN A 93 -10.91 -0.70 13.81
C GLN A 93 -9.66 -1.49 14.20
N SER A 94 -9.68 -2.18 15.33
CA SER A 94 -8.60 -3.11 15.69
C SER A 94 -8.75 -4.39 14.88
N THR A 95 -7.66 -4.88 14.29
CA THR A 95 -7.63 -6.11 13.48
C THR A 95 -6.39 -6.95 13.82
N GLU A 96 -6.31 -8.17 13.28
CA GLU A 96 -5.12 -9.02 13.38
C GLU A 96 -3.84 -8.36 12.82
N VAL A 97 -3.99 -7.35 11.95
CA VAL A 97 -2.89 -6.61 11.34
C VAL A 97 -2.60 -5.28 12.06
N GLY A 98 -3.36 -4.91 13.09
CA GLY A 98 -2.96 -3.86 14.01
C GLY A 98 -4.05 -3.26 14.89
N ASN A 99 -3.63 -2.57 15.95
CA ASN A 99 -4.51 -1.95 16.95
C ASN A 99 -5.43 -0.87 16.38
N THR A 100 -4.97 -0.15 15.36
CA THR A 100 -5.76 0.86 14.63
C THR A 100 -5.58 0.65 13.14
N THR A 101 -6.59 0.04 12.53
CA THR A 101 -6.60 -0.33 11.12
C THR A 101 -7.65 0.48 10.38
N THR A 102 -7.22 1.25 9.38
CA THR A 102 -8.09 2.07 8.53
C THR A 102 -8.08 1.51 7.12
N GLN A 103 -9.25 1.25 6.55
CA GLN A 103 -9.29 0.85 5.15
C GLN A 103 -9.01 2.09 4.27
N CYS A 104 -7.99 2.03 3.42
CA CYS A 104 -7.71 3.08 2.44
C CYS A 104 -8.42 2.78 1.12
N GLY A 105 -8.82 3.83 0.41
CA GLY A 105 -9.60 3.73 -0.83
C GLY A 105 -8.78 3.32 -2.06
N TYR A 106 -7.59 2.75 -1.89
CA TYR A 106 -6.85 2.15 -3.01
C TYR A 106 -7.54 0.83 -3.42
N SER A 107 -7.68 0.62 -4.72
CA SER A 107 -8.33 -0.55 -5.30
C SER A 107 -7.78 -0.78 -6.70
N ASP A 108 -8.10 -1.93 -7.32
CA ASP A 108 -7.66 -2.26 -8.67
C ASP A 108 -8.09 -1.22 -9.72
N SER A 109 -9.22 -0.52 -9.49
CA SER A 109 -9.66 0.57 -10.36
C SER A 109 -8.71 1.78 -10.37
N LYS A 110 -8.01 2.02 -9.25
CA LYS A 110 -7.03 3.10 -9.10
C LYS A 110 -5.62 2.69 -9.55
N TYR A 111 -5.41 1.41 -9.86
CA TYR A 111 -4.12 0.90 -10.34
C TYR A 111 -3.60 1.72 -11.52
N ALA A 112 -4.45 1.98 -12.51
CA ALA A 112 -4.03 2.65 -13.73
C ALA A 112 -3.56 4.10 -13.49
N SER A 113 -4.24 4.81 -12.61
CA SER A 113 -3.87 6.18 -12.22
C SER A 113 -2.56 6.20 -11.45
N LEU A 114 -2.37 5.27 -10.51
CA LEU A 114 -1.13 5.17 -9.74
C LEU A 114 0.05 4.76 -10.64
N ALA A 115 -0.17 3.84 -11.58
CA ALA A 115 0.85 3.39 -12.52
C ALA A 115 1.34 4.55 -13.40
N LYS A 116 0.41 5.36 -13.92
CA LYS A 116 0.76 6.58 -14.67
C LYS A 116 1.56 7.57 -13.82
N SER A 117 1.20 7.76 -12.55
CA SER A 117 1.95 8.65 -11.65
C SER A 117 3.38 8.17 -11.36
N LEU A 118 3.62 6.86 -11.51
CA LEU A 118 4.94 6.22 -11.39
C LEU A 118 5.62 6.02 -12.75
N SER A 119 5.18 6.78 -13.77
CA SER A 119 5.76 6.79 -15.12
C SER A 119 5.65 5.47 -15.88
N TYR A 120 4.68 4.61 -15.53
CA TYR A 120 4.32 3.45 -16.36
C TYR A 120 3.38 3.86 -17.50
N VAL A 121 3.59 3.26 -18.67
CA VAL A 121 2.81 3.58 -19.88
C VAL A 121 1.80 2.46 -20.16
N LEU A 122 0.58 2.60 -19.65
CA LEU A 122 -0.52 1.65 -19.89
C LEU A 122 -1.13 1.77 -21.28
#